data_AF-A0A961G516-F1
#
_entry.id   AF-A0A961G516-F1
#
_cell.length_a   1.000
_cell.length_b   1.000
_cell.length_c   1.000
_cell.angle_alpha   90.00
_cell.angle_beta   90.00
_cell.angle_gamma   90.00
#
_symmetry.space_group_name_H-M   'P 1'
#
loop_
_entity.id
_entity.type
_entity.pdbx_description
1 polymer ?
#
loop_
_entity_poly.entity_id
_entity_poly.type
_entity_poly.pdbx_seq_one_letter_code
_entity_poly.pdbx_strand_id
1 'polypeptide(L)'
;RPVVSHVRLAIHLLAALTLVAMCLWMALDRLATTTPDPAPLRSQRLVALVWAMTAATVIQIGLGGLVAGLKAGHLSDTWPLMGGQLVPAGVFGDGGTRLASILEPLTSYWVHRWFAFVVAVLVVAVAVTVRRVADEDQVLTVATRWVMGLVAVQITLGVLTVVLGVPTWTALAHQGVGFVLFSALLVVAHGVMRAARTEHSISTQRASTPEGFG
;
A
#
# COMPACT_ATOMS: atom_id res chain seq x y z
N ARG A 1 16.66 19.82 22.88
CA ARG A 1 15.47 19.24 22.20
C ARG A 1 15.70 17.74 22.10
N PRO A 2 14.82 16.87 22.63
CA PRO A 2 15.10 15.44 22.62
C PRO A 2 15.02 14.97 21.16
N VAL A 3 16.14 14.51 20.62
CA VAL A 3 16.26 14.04 19.25
C VAL A 3 15.64 12.65 19.21
N VAL A 4 14.33 12.58 18.98
CA VAL A 4 13.68 11.33 18.60
C VAL A 4 14.34 10.91 17.29
N SER A 5 15.08 9.79 17.27
CA SER A 5 15.68 9.35 16.02
C SER A 5 14.56 9.15 14.98
N HIS A 6 14.76 9.64 13.77
CA HIS A 6 13.86 9.46 12.62
C HIS A 6 13.48 7.97 12.43
N VAL A 7 14.41 7.07 12.76
CA VAL A 7 14.19 5.63 12.84
C VAL A 7 13.09 5.27 13.84
N ARG A 8 13.11 5.83 15.06
CA ARG A 8 12.06 5.60 16.06
C ARG A 8 10.70 6.10 15.61
N LEU A 9 10.63 7.24 14.91
CA LEU A 9 9.36 7.73 14.36
C LEU A 9 8.80 6.77 13.31
N ALA A 10 9.65 6.31 12.38
CA ALA A 10 9.24 5.34 11.36
C ALA A 10 8.81 4.00 12.00
N ILE A 11 9.56 3.48 12.98
CA ILE A 11 9.19 2.27 13.72
C ILE A 11 7.86 2.45 14.46
N HIS A 12 7.66 3.60 15.11
CA HIS A 12 6.40 3.88 15.82
C HIS A 12 5.20 3.89 14.85
N LEU A 13 5.35 4.53 13.68
CA LEU A 13 4.33 4.54 12.64
C LEU A 13 4.01 3.12 12.14
N LEU A 14 5.03 2.31 11.87
CA LEU A 14 4.84 0.92 11.41
C LEU A 14 4.22 0.03 12.50
N ALA A 15 4.59 0.23 13.77
CA ALA A 15 3.98 -0.47 14.90
C ALA A 15 2.49 -0.08 15.04
N ALA A 16 2.15 1.20 14.90
CA ALA A 16 0.78 1.66 14.91
C ALA A 16 -0.04 1.07 13.76
N LEU A 17 0.50 1.05 12.54
CA LEU A 17 -0.14 0.40 11.38
C LEU A 17 -0.35 -1.09 11.61
N THR A 18 0.61 -1.78 12.23
CA THR A 18 0.50 -3.20 12.55
C THR A 18 -0.63 -3.46 13.55
N LEU A 19 -0.73 -2.63 14.60
CA LEU A 19 -1.81 -2.74 15.58
C LEU A 19 -3.17 -2.49 14.93
N VAL A 20 -3.30 -1.44 14.12
CA VAL A 20 -4.53 -1.16 13.36
C VAL A 20 -4.87 -2.33 12.43
N ALA A 21 -3.89 -2.90 11.75
CA ALA A 21 -4.10 -4.05 10.89
C ALA A 21 -4.67 -5.24 11.66
N MET A 22 -4.10 -5.57 12.82
CA MET A 22 -4.59 -6.64 13.69
C MET A 22 -6.02 -6.39 14.17
N CYS A 23 -6.29 -5.17 14.67
CA CYS A 23 -7.62 -4.80 15.15
C CYS A 23 -8.68 -4.82 14.04
N LEU A 24 -8.36 -4.25 12.87
CA LEU A 24 -9.26 -4.22 11.73
C LEU A 24 -9.50 -5.62 11.18
N TRP A 25 -8.45 -6.43 11.06
CA TRP A 25 -8.56 -7.81 10.61
C TRP A 25 -9.49 -8.63 11.50
N MET A 26 -9.27 -8.54 12.82
CA MET A 26 -10.11 -9.20 13.81
C MET A 26 -11.56 -8.71 13.77
N ALA A 27 -11.78 -7.40 13.60
CA ALA A 27 -13.12 -6.85 13.46
C ALA A 27 -13.82 -7.38 12.19
N LEU A 28 -13.11 -7.43 11.06
CA LEU A 28 -13.63 -7.98 9.80
C LEU A 28 -13.96 -9.47 9.93
N ASP A 29 -13.13 -10.27 10.61
CA ASP A 29 -13.42 -11.68 10.88
C ASP A 29 -14.73 -11.86 11.67
N ARG A 30 -15.05 -10.94 12.59
CA ARG A 30 -16.30 -10.98 13.38
C ARG A 30 -17.52 -10.49 12.59
N LEU A 31 -17.35 -9.47 11.76
CA LEU A 31 -18.43 -8.88 10.96
C LEU A 31 -18.79 -9.74 9.74
N ALA A 32 -17.84 -10.54 9.27
CA ALA A 32 -18.00 -11.38 8.10
C ALA A 32 -18.76 -12.69 8.43
N THR A 33 -20.03 -12.56 8.78
CA THR A 33 -20.91 -13.64 9.22
C THR A 33 -21.40 -14.55 8.09
N THR A 34 -21.37 -14.07 6.84
CA THR A 34 -21.79 -14.84 5.66
C THR A 34 -20.58 -15.47 4.98
N THR A 35 -20.68 -16.75 4.63
CA THR A 35 -19.76 -17.41 3.70
C THR A 35 -19.79 -16.66 2.37
N PRO A 36 -18.65 -16.16 1.86
CA PRO A 36 -18.62 -15.57 0.54
C PRO A 36 -19.13 -16.59 -0.47
N ASP A 37 -19.94 -16.15 -1.42
CA ASP A 37 -20.25 -16.95 -2.59
C ASP A 37 -18.91 -17.40 -3.21
N PRO A 38 -18.69 -18.70 -3.48
CA PRO A 38 -17.51 -19.16 -4.21
C PRO A 38 -17.56 -18.63 -5.64
N ALA A 39 -17.27 -17.34 -5.80
CA ALA A 39 -17.02 -16.77 -7.11
C ALA A 39 -15.79 -17.48 -7.69
N PRO A 40 -15.87 -18.10 -8.88
CA PRO A 40 -14.76 -18.82 -9.53
C PRO A 40 -13.55 -17.95 -9.93
N LEU A 41 -13.36 -16.79 -9.30
CA LEU A 41 -12.74 -15.62 -9.93
C LEU A 41 -11.69 -14.92 -9.07
N ARG A 42 -11.25 -15.54 -7.96
CA ARG A 42 -10.09 -15.05 -7.22
C ARG A 42 -8.87 -15.90 -7.52
N SER A 43 -8.45 -15.80 -8.78
CA SER A 43 -7.16 -16.33 -9.24
C SER A 43 -6.07 -16.04 -8.20
N GLN A 44 -5.21 -17.01 -7.90
CA GLN A 44 -4.07 -16.83 -7.01
C GLN A 44 -3.25 -15.58 -7.35
N ARG A 45 -3.27 -15.20 -8.65
CA ARG A 45 -2.71 -13.95 -9.17
C ARG A 45 -3.33 -12.70 -8.55
N LEU A 46 -4.65 -12.59 -8.42
CA LEU A 46 -5.31 -11.44 -7.81
C LEU A 46 -4.97 -11.35 -6.31
N VAL A 47 -5.01 -12.47 -5.59
CA VAL A 47 -4.59 -12.54 -4.18
C VAL A 47 -3.15 -12.03 -4.03
N ALA A 48 -2.24 -12.53 -4.86
CA ALA A 48 -0.83 -12.13 -4.85
C ALA A 48 -0.65 -10.63 -5.19
N LEU A 49 -1.38 -10.11 -6.17
CA LEU A 49 -1.32 -8.69 -6.54
C LEU A 49 -1.83 -7.77 -5.44
N VAL A 50 -2.95 -8.12 -4.79
CA VAL A 50 -3.49 -7.34 -3.67
C VAL A 50 -2.49 -7.32 -2.50
N TRP A 51 -1.89 -8.47 -2.17
CA TRP A 51 -0.87 -8.53 -1.13
C TRP A 51 0.41 -7.77 -1.49
N ALA A 52 0.86 -7.85 -2.75
CA ALA A 52 1.99 -7.07 -3.23
C ALA A 52 1.71 -5.56 -3.14
N MET A 53 0.51 -5.12 -3.50
CA MET A 53 0.08 -3.72 -3.37
C MET A 53 0.02 -3.28 -1.90
N THR A 54 -0.53 -4.10 -1.01
CA THR A 54 -0.57 -3.81 0.43
C THR A 54 0.84 -3.69 1.01
N ALA A 55 1.73 -4.63 0.71
CA ALA A 55 3.12 -4.61 1.16
C ALA A 55 3.87 -3.37 0.63
N ALA A 56 3.73 -3.07 -0.67
CA ALA A 56 4.32 -1.87 -1.26
C ALA A 56 3.78 -0.58 -0.60
N THR A 57 2.48 -0.52 -0.28
CA THR A 57 1.89 0.62 0.42
C THR A 57 2.48 0.79 1.83
N VAL A 58 2.68 -0.30 2.57
CA VAL A 58 3.36 -0.26 3.89
C VAL A 58 4.79 0.25 3.77
N ILE A 59 5.55 -0.23 2.78
CA ILE A 59 6.92 0.25 2.50
C ILE A 59 6.88 1.76 2.17
N GLN A 60 5.96 2.19 1.31
CA GLN A 60 5.80 3.59 0.92
C GLN A 60 5.47 4.49 2.12
N ILE A 61 4.62 4.03 3.04
CA ILE A 61 4.30 4.75 4.28
C ILE A 61 5.53 4.81 5.20
N GLY A 62 6.29 3.71 5.33
CA GLY A 62 7.55 3.70 6.08
C GLY A 62 8.57 4.69 5.53
N LEU A 63 8.76 4.73 4.21
CA LEU A 63 9.61 5.71 3.52
C LEU A 63 9.11 7.15 3.76
N GLY A 64 7.80 7.38 3.70
CA GLY A 64 7.20 8.68 4.01
C GLY A 64 7.42 9.10 5.48
N GLY A 65 7.40 8.14 6.41
CA GLY A 65 7.74 8.35 7.81
C GLY A 65 9.20 8.76 8.01
N LEU A 66 10.14 8.16 7.27
CA LEU A 66 11.54 8.59 7.26
C LEU A 66 11.69 10.01 6.72
N VAL A 67 11.05 10.34 5.59
CA VAL A 67 11.06 11.69 5.00
C VAL A 67 10.54 12.74 5.99
N ALA A 68 9.44 12.45 6.68
CA ALA A 68 8.88 13.33 7.70
C ALA A 68 9.83 13.49 8.91
N GLY A 69 10.38 12.38 9.41
CA GLY A 69 11.29 12.38 10.56
C GLY A 69 12.63 13.08 10.29
N LEU A 70 13.13 12.97 9.06
CA LEU A 70 14.37 13.62 8.59
C LEU A 70 14.13 15.06 8.12
N LYS A 71 12.87 15.50 8.04
CA LYS A 71 12.46 16.77 7.41
C LYS A 71 12.97 16.89 5.96
N ALA A 72 13.12 15.76 5.28
CA ALA A 72 13.75 15.68 3.97
C ALA A 72 12.88 16.28 2.85
N GLY A 73 11.57 16.46 3.08
CA GLY A 73 10.68 17.13 2.14
C GLY A 73 11.09 18.57 1.80
N HIS A 74 11.88 19.24 2.65
CA HIS A 74 12.39 20.59 2.39
C HIS A 74 13.65 20.62 1.50
N LEU A 75 14.19 19.47 1.08
CA LEU A 75 15.39 19.41 0.23
C LEU A 75 15.12 19.77 -1.24
N SER A 76 13.86 19.71 -1.68
CA SER A 76 13.46 20.04 -3.05
C SER A 76 11.97 20.33 -3.11
N ASP A 77 11.60 21.37 -3.82
CA ASP A 77 10.23 21.84 -4.10
C ASP A 77 9.75 21.48 -5.53
N THR A 78 10.62 20.97 -6.39
CA THR A 78 10.25 20.48 -7.72
C THR A 78 9.75 19.03 -7.70
N TRP A 79 8.84 18.69 -8.62
CA TRP A 79 8.33 17.32 -8.86
C TRP A 79 8.15 17.05 -10.37
N PRO A 80 8.42 15.84 -10.90
CA PRO A 80 8.91 14.63 -10.23
C PRO A 80 10.43 14.58 -10.09
N LEU A 81 11.18 15.45 -10.74
CA LEU A 81 12.63 15.57 -10.57
C LEU A 81 12.98 16.39 -9.32
N MET A 82 14.17 16.18 -8.77
CA MET A 82 14.68 16.97 -7.64
C MET A 82 15.72 17.96 -8.17
N GLY A 83 15.40 19.25 -8.19
CA GLY A 83 16.25 20.29 -8.79
C GLY A 83 16.53 20.05 -10.27
N GLY A 84 15.57 19.47 -11.01
CA GLY A 84 15.73 19.10 -12.43
C GLY A 84 16.59 17.84 -12.68
N GLN A 85 17.08 17.18 -11.64
CA GLN A 85 17.89 15.97 -11.77
C GLN A 85 17.06 14.71 -11.49
N LEU A 86 17.26 13.68 -12.31
CA LEU A 86 16.65 12.35 -12.11
C LEU A 86 17.23 11.66 -10.88
N VAL A 87 18.56 11.69 -10.76
CA VAL A 87 19.31 11.23 -9.59
C VAL A 87 20.21 12.38 -9.16
N PRO A 88 19.81 13.15 -8.12
CA PRO A 88 20.64 14.21 -7.58
C PRO A 88 22.02 13.74 -7.14
N ALA A 89 23.02 14.61 -7.28
CA ALA A 89 24.35 14.36 -6.72
C ALA A 89 24.26 14.07 -5.22
N GLY A 90 24.93 13.01 -4.75
CA GLY A 90 24.93 12.58 -3.35
C GLY A 90 23.84 11.57 -2.96
N VAL A 91 22.90 11.23 -3.86
CA VAL A 91 22.03 10.06 -3.62
C VAL A 91 22.90 8.81 -3.53
N PHE A 92 22.66 8.00 -2.50
CA PHE A 92 23.46 6.83 -2.09
C PHE A 92 24.82 7.11 -1.40
N GLY A 93 25.26 8.37 -1.34
CA GLY A 93 26.50 8.78 -0.68
C GLY A 93 27.76 8.04 -1.16
N ASP A 94 28.88 8.31 -0.49
CA ASP A 94 30.19 7.74 -0.86
C ASP A 94 30.74 6.72 0.17
N GLY A 95 30.13 6.63 1.36
CA GLY A 95 30.74 5.98 2.53
C GLY A 95 30.06 4.70 3.05
N GLY A 96 28.93 4.27 2.48
CA GLY A 96 28.12 3.16 3.03
C GLY A 96 27.43 2.29 1.98
N THR A 97 26.70 1.26 2.42
CA THR A 97 25.89 0.44 1.49
C THR A 97 24.69 1.24 1.00
N ARG A 98 24.21 0.96 -0.22
CA ARG A 98 23.01 1.60 -0.77
C ARG A 98 21.78 1.45 0.14
N LEU A 99 21.65 0.32 0.83
CA LEU A 99 20.57 0.10 1.77
C LEU A 99 20.68 1.00 3.02
N ALA A 100 21.88 1.16 3.58
CA ALA A 100 22.11 2.04 4.72
C ALA A 100 21.80 3.50 4.39
N SER A 101 22.14 3.94 3.17
CA SER A 101 21.88 5.32 2.72
C SER A 101 20.40 5.69 2.69
N ILE A 102 19.45 4.75 2.69
CA ILE A 102 17.99 5.05 2.77
C ILE A 102 17.64 5.78 4.08
N LEU A 103 18.48 5.67 5.11
CA LEU A 103 18.29 6.41 6.37
C LEU A 103 18.78 7.87 6.29
N GLU A 104 19.42 8.26 5.18
CA GLU A 104 19.88 9.63 4.95
C GLU A 104 18.78 10.49 4.32
N PRO A 105 18.73 11.81 4.62
CA PRO A 105 17.68 12.69 4.14
C PRO A 105 17.48 12.66 2.62
N LEU A 106 18.55 12.85 1.84
CA LEU A 106 18.48 12.96 0.39
C LEU A 106 18.01 11.65 -0.25
N THR A 107 18.65 10.54 0.10
CA THR A 107 18.29 9.22 -0.44
C THR A 107 16.90 8.79 -0.01
N SER A 108 16.50 8.98 1.25
CA SER A 108 15.14 8.65 1.71
C SER A 108 14.06 9.37 0.90
N TYR A 109 14.27 10.66 0.62
CA TYR A 109 13.33 11.48 -0.13
C TYR A 109 13.27 11.08 -1.60
N TRP A 110 14.42 10.79 -2.21
CA TRP A 110 14.50 10.27 -3.57
C TRP A 110 13.82 8.89 -3.70
N VAL A 111 14.10 7.95 -2.78
CA VAL A 111 13.51 6.60 -2.81
C VAL A 111 11.99 6.67 -2.59
N HIS A 112 11.50 7.45 -1.63
CA HIS A 112 10.06 7.63 -1.39
C HIS A 112 9.32 8.12 -2.65
N ARG A 113 9.94 9.06 -3.36
CA ARG A 113 9.41 9.66 -4.59
C ARG A 113 9.32 8.67 -5.74
N TRP A 114 10.38 7.90 -5.99
CA TRP A 114 10.39 6.92 -7.07
C TRP A 114 9.62 5.64 -6.75
N PHE A 115 9.61 5.22 -5.48
CA PHE A 115 8.83 4.05 -5.05
C PHE A 115 7.32 4.29 -5.15
N ALA A 116 6.86 5.56 -5.10
CA ALA A 116 5.46 5.92 -5.37
C ALA A 116 4.98 5.43 -6.76
N PHE A 117 5.85 5.41 -7.77
CA PHE A 117 5.51 4.92 -9.10
C PHE A 117 5.33 3.39 -9.11
N VAL A 118 6.08 2.64 -8.29
CA VAL A 118 5.88 1.19 -8.12
C VAL A 118 4.48 0.94 -7.56
N VAL A 119 4.07 1.70 -6.54
CA VAL A 119 2.70 1.61 -5.99
C VAL A 119 1.67 1.94 -7.06
N ALA A 120 1.86 3.01 -7.85
CA ALA A 120 0.95 3.39 -8.93
C ALA A 120 0.79 2.28 -9.99
N VAL A 121 1.87 1.62 -10.39
CA VAL A 121 1.83 0.49 -11.34
C VAL A 121 1.07 -0.69 -10.75
N LEU A 122 1.28 -1.02 -9.47
CA LEU A 122 0.56 -2.11 -8.79
C LEU A 122 -0.95 -1.83 -8.72
N VAL A 123 -1.35 -0.58 -8.49
CA VAL A 123 -2.77 -0.17 -8.48
C VAL A 123 -3.42 -0.44 -9.84
N VAL A 124 -2.74 -0.06 -10.93
CA VAL A 124 -3.22 -0.30 -12.29
C VAL A 124 -3.30 -1.80 -12.58
N ALA A 125 -2.29 -2.58 -12.16
CA ALA A 125 -2.28 -4.03 -12.34
C ALA A 125 -3.43 -4.72 -11.60
N VAL A 126 -3.74 -4.30 -10.37
CA VAL A 126 -4.91 -4.76 -9.60
C VAL A 126 -6.20 -4.37 -10.33
N ALA A 127 -6.33 -3.11 -10.75
CA ALA A 127 -7.54 -2.63 -11.44
C ALA A 127 -7.82 -3.36 -12.76
N VAL A 128 -6.80 -3.62 -13.57
CA VAL A 128 -6.92 -4.40 -14.82
C VAL A 128 -7.28 -5.85 -14.52
N THR A 129 -6.66 -6.45 -13.50
CA THR A 129 -6.95 -7.84 -13.13
C THR A 129 -8.40 -7.97 -12.63
N VAL A 130 -8.84 -7.08 -11.73
CA VAL A 130 -10.23 -7.04 -11.23
C VAL A 130 -11.21 -6.86 -12.40
N ARG A 131 -10.98 -5.92 -13.32
CA ARG A 131 -11.86 -5.75 -14.49
C ARG A 131 -11.96 -6.99 -15.40
N ARG A 132 -10.95 -7.86 -15.41
CA ARG A 132 -10.96 -9.07 -16.24
C ARG A 132 -11.60 -10.27 -15.55
N VAL A 133 -11.70 -10.25 -14.23
CA VAL A 133 -12.16 -11.41 -13.45
C VAL A 133 -13.40 -11.11 -12.62
N ALA A 134 -13.79 -9.86 -12.39
CA ALA A 134 -14.80 -9.49 -11.40
C ALA A 134 -16.07 -8.88 -12.02
N ASP A 135 -16.39 -9.19 -13.29
CA ASP A 135 -17.57 -8.62 -13.96
C ASP A 135 -18.89 -8.87 -13.20
N GLU A 136 -18.95 -9.89 -12.32
CA GLU A 136 -20.10 -10.19 -11.45
C GLU A 136 -19.91 -9.79 -9.97
N ASP A 137 -18.68 -9.49 -9.49
CA ASP A 137 -18.41 -9.09 -8.10
C ASP A 137 -18.44 -7.56 -7.96
N GLN A 138 -19.65 -7.02 -7.80
CA GLN A 138 -19.90 -5.58 -7.67
C GLN A 138 -19.18 -4.98 -6.46
N VAL A 139 -19.05 -5.74 -5.36
CA VAL A 139 -18.39 -5.28 -4.13
C VAL A 139 -16.90 -5.06 -4.37
N LEU A 140 -16.21 -6.05 -4.95
CA LEU A 140 -14.79 -5.95 -5.28
C LEU A 140 -14.52 -4.85 -6.31
N THR A 141 -15.40 -4.71 -7.30
CA THR A 141 -15.31 -3.65 -8.32
C THR A 141 -15.41 -2.26 -7.69
N VAL A 142 -16.40 -2.03 -6.81
CA VAL A 142 -16.58 -0.75 -6.11
C VAL A 142 -15.40 -0.48 -5.17
N ALA A 143 -14.95 -1.47 -4.40
CA ALA A 143 -13.81 -1.33 -3.50
C ALA A 143 -12.52 -0.97 -4.26
N THR A 144 -12.28 -1.59 -5.42
CA THR A 144 -11.14 -1.28 -6.28
C THR A 144 -11.20 0.14 -6.83
N ARG A 145 -12.39 0.64 -7.19
CA ARG A 145 -12.59 2.05 -7.61
C ARG A 145 -12.26 3.02 -6.49
N TRP A 146 -12.68 2.74 -5.26
CA TRP A 146 -12.32 3.55 -4.10
C TRP A 146 -10.82 3.57 -3.85
N VAL A 147 -10.15 2.42 -3.92
CA VAL A 147 -8.68 2.33 -3.79
C VAL A 147 -7.98 3.17 -4.86
N MET A 148 -8.41 3.10 -6.13
CA MET A 148 -7.87 3.95 -7.20
C MET A 148 -8.07 5.45 -6.90
N GLY A 149 -9.25 5.84 -6.44
CA GLY A 149 -9.54 7.22 -6.05
C GLY A 149 -8.65 7.70 -4.91
N LEU A 150 -8.48 6.89 -3.86
CA LEU A 150 -7.59 7.20 -2.73
C LEU A 150 -6.14 7.34 -3.17
N VAL A 151 -5.65 6.50 -4.08
CA VAL A 151 -4.30 6.60 -4.64
C VAL A 151 -4.13 7.90 -5.44
N ALA A 152 -5.12 8.29 -6.25
CA ALA A 152 -5.07 9.54 -6.99
C ALA A 152 -5.02 10.76 -6.04
N VAL A 153 -5.84 10.76 -4.99
CA VAL A 153 -5.81 11.78 -3.94
C VAL A 153 -4.45 11.77 -3.22
N GLN A 154 -3.91 10.59 -2.89
CA GLN A 154 -2.62 10.44 -2.23
C GLN A 154 -1.48 11.04 -3.05
N ILE A 155 -1.42 10.71 -4.35
CA ILE A 155 -0.41 11.25 -5.26
C ILE A 155 -0.55 12.78 -5.36
N THR A 156 -1.78 13.27 -5.53
CA THR A 156 -2.07 14.71 -5.62
C THR A 156 -1.59 15.45 -4.37
N LEU A 157 -1.94 14.96 -3.18
CA LEU A 157 -1.49 15.53 -1.91
C LEU A 157 0.02 15.44 -1.74
N GLY A 158 0.66 14.39 -2.25
CA GLY A 158 2.11 14.21 -2.20
C GLY A 158 2.81 15.28 -3.03
N VAL A 159 2.35 15.48 -4.28
CA VAL A 159 2.82 16.54 -5.16
C VAL A 159 2.58 17.92 -4.54
N LEU A 160 1.38 18.19 -4.01
CA LEU A 160 1.06 19.45 -3.34
C LEU A 160 1.97 19.72 -2.14
N THR A 161 2.28 18.69 -1.35
CA THR A 161 3.19 18.81 -0.21
C THR A 161 4.59 19.22 -0.66
N VAL A 162 5.05 18.74 -1.80
CA VAL A 162 6.35 19.13 -2.37
C VAL A 162 6.32 20.57 -2.88
N VAL A 163 5.41 20.88 -3.80
CA VAL A 163 5.42 22.17 -4.53
C VAL A 163 5.02 23.37 -3.66
N LEU A 164 4.31 23.14 -2.56
CA LEU A 164 3.93 24.19 -1.60
C LEU A 164 4.95 24.37 -0.47
N GLY A 165 6.07 23.64 -0.48
CA GLY A 165 7.11 23.77 0.55
C GLY A 165 6.78 23.10 1.88
N VAL A 166 6.10 21.95 1.84
CA VAL A 166 5.73 21.11 2.99
C VAL A 166 4.87 21.84 4.05
N PRO A 167 3.76 22.49 3.68
CA PRO A 167 2.87 23.07 4.67
C PRO A 167 2.23 21.96 5.51
N THR A 168 2.10 22.20 6.81
CA THR A 168 1.65 21.17 7.78
C THR A 168 0.31 20.53 7.40
N TRP A 169 -0.62 21.31 6.84
CA TRP A 169 -1.94 20.82 6.48
C TRP A 169 -1.91 19.83 5.31
N THR A 170 -1.08 20.05 4.26
CA THR A 170 -0.95 19.06 3.17
C THR A 170 -0.22 17.82 3.65
N ALA A 171 0.83 17.99 4.47
CA ALA A 171 1.60 16.88 5.02
C ALA A 171 0.72 15.98 5.90
N LEU A 172 -0.10 16.56 6.77
CA LEU A 172 -1.06 15.82 7.60
C LEU A 172 -2.15 15.17 6.76
N ALA A 173 -2.72 15.89 5.78
CA ALA A 173 -3.72 15.32 4.88
C ALA A 173 -3.16 14.12 4.10
N HIS A 174 -1.93 14.23 3.58
CA HIS A 174 -1.24 13.15 2.89
C HIS A 174 -1.02 11.93 3.80
N GLN A 175 -0.62 12.13 5.06
CA GLN A 175 -0.49 11.04 6.02
C GLN A 175 -1.84 10.38 6.34
N GLY A 176 -2.89 11.19 6.54
CA GLY A 176 -4.24 10.72 6.81
C GLY A 176 -4.84 9.90 5.67
N VAL A 177 -4.72 10.36 4.42
CA VAL A 177 -5.17 9.60 3.25
C VAL A 177 -4.35 8.31 3.08
N GLY A 178 -3.05 8.34 3.38
CA GLY A 178 -2.21 7.14 3.35
C GLY A 178 -2.69 6.06 4.33
N PHE A 179 -3.12 6.48 5.52
CA PHE A 179 -3.73 5.58 6.51
C PHE A 179 -5.08 5.01 6.05
N VAL A 180 -5.95 5.85 5.48
CA VAL A 180 -7.24 5.40 4.93
C VAL A 180 -7.04 4.43 3.76
N LEU A 181 -6.09 4.71 2.87
CA LEU A 181 -5.70 3.82 1.78
C LEU A 181 -5.21 2.47 2.29
N PHE A 182 -4.34 2.45 3.29
CA PHE A 182 -3.88 1.21 3.93
C PHE A 182 -5.05 0.40 4.50
N SER A 183 -5.97 1.05 5.22
CA SER A 183 -7.14 0.40 5.81
C SER A 183 -8.08 -0.18 4.75
N ALA A 184 -8.31 0.56 3.65
CA ALA A 184 -9.11 0.08 2.52
C ALA A 184 -8.46 -1.14 1.85
N LEU A 185 -7.13 -1.15 1.71
CA LEU A 185 -6.39 -2.28 1.17
C LEU A 185 -6.49 -3.53 2.03
N LEU A 186 -6.48 -3.39 3.36
CA LEU A 186 -6.71 -4.52 4.26
C LEU A 186 -8.11 -5.11 4.11
N VAL A 187 -9.13 -4.27 3.93
CA VAL A 187 -10.51 -4.74 3.68
C VAL A 187 -10.59 -5.53 2.38
N VAL A 188 -9.95 -5.03 1.31
CA VAL A 188 -9.88 -5.75 0.03
C VAL A 188 -9.11 -7.07 0.17
N ALA A 189 -7.95 -7.07 0.82
CA ALA A 189 -7.14 -8.26 1.05
C ALA A 189 -7.91 -9.33 1.86
N HIS A 190 -8.63 -8.91 2.90
CA HIS A 190 -9.49 -9.78 3.70
C HIS A 190 -10.59 -10.43 2.87
N GLY A 191 -11.34 -9.62 2.12
CA GLY A 191 -12.38 -10.10 1.22
C GLY A 191 -11.81 -11.14 0.26
N VAL A 192 -10.76 -10.79 -0.48
CA VAL A 192 -10.17 -11.63 -1.52
C VAL A 192 -9.65 -12.97 -0.96
N MET A 193 -9.02 -12.97 0.21
CA MET A 193 -8.57 -14.22 0.84
C MET A 193 -9.70 -15.12 1.33
N ARG A 194 -10.78 -14.56 1.87
CA ARG A 194 -11.91 -15.39 2.35
C ARG A 194 -12.52 -16.21 1.23
N ALA A 195 -12.75 -15.60 0.06
CA ALA A 195 -13.29 -16.32 -1.09
C ALA A 195 -12.33 -17.38 -1.64
N ALA A 196 -11.02 -17.09 -1.71
CA ALA A 196 -10.03 -18.06 -2.17
C ALA A 196 -9.97 -19.31 -1.26
N ARG A 197 -10.17 -19.16 0.06
CA ARG A 197 -10.24 -20.28 1.00
C ARG A 197 -11.51 -21.11 0.79
N THR A 198 -12.65 -20.47 0.56
CA THR A 198 -13.92 -21.17 0.27
C THR A 198 -13.80 -22.03 -1.00
N GLU A 199 -13.22 -21.48 -2.07
CA GLU A 199 -13.02 -22.18 -3.34
C GLU A 199 -12.14 -23.44 -3.16
N HIS A 200 -11.02 -23.31 -2.44
CA HIS A 200 -10.12 -24.44 -2.17
C HIS A 200 -10.79 -25.56 -1.35
N SER A 201 -11.65 -25.19 -0.38
CA SER A 201 -12.42 -26.18 0.40
C SER A 201 -13.39 -26.96 -0.50
N ILE A 202 -14.09 -26.28 -1.40
CA ILE A 202 -15.06 -26.90 -2.32
C ILE A 202 -14.36 -27.80 -3.33
N SER A 203 -13.22 -27.37 -3.90
CA SER A 203 -12.46 -28.18 -4.86
C SER A 203 -11.92 -29.46 -4.21
N THR A 204 -11.43 -29.36 -2.97
CA THR A 204 -10.92 -30.51 -2.21
C THR A 204 -12.04 -31.48 -1.88
N GLN A 205 -13.21 -30.97 -1.46
CA GLN A 205 -14.39 -31.79 -1.20
C GLN A 205 -14.86 -32.54 -2.46
N ARG A 206 -14.98 -31.86 -3.61
CA ARG A 206 -15.29 -32.52 -4.90
C ARG A 206 -14.29 -33.62 -5.25
N ALA A 207 -12.99 -33.37 -5.11
CA ALA A 207 -11.95 -34.36 -5.42
C ALA A 207 -11.96 -35.58 -4.50
N SER A 208 -12.46 -35.43 -3.27
CA SER A 208 -12.59 -36.51 -2.28
C SER A 208 -13.90 -37.31 -2.38
N THR A 209 -14.86 -36.87 -3.20
CA THR A 209 -16.12 -37.59 -3.40
C THR A 209 -15.90 -38.63 -4.52
N PRO A 210 -15.95 -39.95 -4.25
CA PRO A 210 -15.76 -40.95 -5.30
C PRO A 210 -16.86 -40.79 -6.36
N GLU A 211 -16.49 -40.64 -7.63
CA GLU A 211 -17.42 -40.84 -8.73
C GLU A 211 -17.83 -42.32 -8.74
N GLY A 212 -18.95 -42.62 -8.09
CA GLY A 212 -19.45 -43.98 -8.03
C GLY A 212 -20.84 -44.03 -7.41
N PHE A 213 -21.87 -44.01 -8.27
CA PHE A 213 -22.99 -44.95 -8.30
C PHE A 213 -23.92 -44.53 -9.45
N GLY A 214 -23.68 -45.11 -10.62
CA GLY A 214 -24.53 -45.09 -11.81
C GLY A 214 -24.23 -46.33 -12.64
#